data_AF-A0A356THX3-F1
#
_entry.id   AF-A0A356THX3-F1
#
_cell.length_a   1.000
_cell.length_b   1.000
_cell.length_c   1.000
_cell.angle_alpha   90.00
_cell.angle_beta   90.00
_cell.angle_gamma   90.00
#
_symmetry.space_group_name_H-M   'P 1'
#
loop_
_entity.id
_entity.type
_entity.pdbx_description
1 polymer ?
#
loop_
_entity_poly.entity_id
_entity_poly.type
_entity_poly.pdbx_seq_one_letter_code
_entity_poly.pdbx_strand_id
1 'polypeptide(L)'
;LGGARLVLSLNRRAGLYADGEDVRVTLTDLEVDRTRRTDDESRAGIGVVGGGGAQLELERVWLHQNVDQALQVFDPGTLVRMSDARIERTEPAGCVDEDCRAVVGGVGVGAYAGGRVELERFSIARHESVGVQVAFGAVDGVTSPVPGSVALRDGEIVDNPIGLNVQSPAFDYDQLATVRFHGNAQNVTATELPVPLPAER
;
A
#
# COMPACT_ATOMS: atom_id res chain seq x y z
N LEU A 1 19.06 -26.00 8.08
CA LEU A 1 18.71 -25.04 9.15
C LEU A 1 19.12 -23.67 8.64
N GLY A 2 18.16 -22.81 8.30
CA GLY A 2 18.47 -21.48 7.78
C GLY A 2 17.22 -20.80 7.25
N GLY A 3 16.67 -19.91 8.07
CA GLY A 3 15.60 -18.98 7.72
C GLY A 3 15.60 -17.95 8.84
N ALA A 4 16.28 -16.83 8.63
CA ALA A 4 16.31 -15.76 9.61
C ALA A 4 14.98 -15.00 9.47
N ARG A 5 14.08 -15.19 10.43
CA ARG A 5 12.88 -14.36 10.54
C ARG A 5 13.25 -13.02 11.17
N LEU A 6 12.89 -11.92 10.50
CA LEU A 6 13.03 -10.58 11.05
C LEU A 6 11.66 -10.09 11.53
N VAL A 7 11.57 -9.70 12.80
CA VAL A 7 10.36 -9.10 13.38
C VAL A 7 10.66 -7.67 13.80
N LEU A 8 9.94 -6.72 13.21
CA LEU A 8 10.03 -5.29 13.49
C LEU A 8 8.71 -4.86 14.14
N SER A 9 8.72 -4.81 15.47
CA SER A 9 7.51 -4.61 16.27
C SER A 9 7.58 -3.33 17.08
N LEU A 10 6.44 -2.67 17.30
CA LEU A 10 6.32 -1.49 18.18
C LEU A 10 7.27 -0.35 17.78
N ASN A 11 7.59 -0.26 16.49
CA ASN A 11 8.37 0.83 15.95
C ASN A 11 7.57 2.13 16.00
N ARG A 12 8.28 3.26 15.91
CA ARG A 12 7.64 4.57 15.69
C ARG A 12 8.00 5.08 14.32
N ARG A 13 7.07 5.81 13.69
CA ARG A 13 7.17 6.41 12.35
C ARG A 13 7.21 5.38 11.21
N ALA A 14 8.17 4.48 11.20
CA ALA A 14 8.30 3.45 10.18
C ALA A 14 8.84 2.14 10.80
N GLY A 15 8.31 0.99 10.39
CA GLY A 15 8.88 -0.31 10.74
C GLY A 15 10.15 -0.60 9.94
N LEU A 16 10.04 -0.55 8.61
CA LEU A 16 11.16 -0.57 7.68
C LEU A 16 11.13 0.69 6.81
N TYR A 17 12.26 1.39 6.72
CA TYR A 17 12.39 2.62 5.92
C TYR A 17 13.58 2.49 4.97
N ALA A 18 13.32 2.57 3.66
CA ALA A 18 14.32 2.50 2.61
C ALA A 18 14.13 3.70 1.65
N ASP A 19 15.17 4.51 1.50
CA ASP A 19 15.11 5.77 0.75
C ASP A 19 16.44 6.03 0.03
N GLY A 20 16.40 6.21 -1.29
CA GLY A 20 17.56 6.52 -2.13
C GLY A 20 17.84 5.51 -3.25
N GLU A 21 18.38 5.99 -4.37
CA GLU A 21 18.57 5.24 -5.62
C GLU A 21 19.53 4.04 -5.49
N ASP A 22 20.46 4.12 -4.53
CA ASP A 22 21.43 3.06 -4.26
C ASP A 22 20.95 2.05 -3.21
N VAL A 23 19.80 2.28 -2.57
CA VAL A 23 19.26 1.41 -1.53
C VAL A 23 18.62 0.18 -2.16
N ARG A 24 19.14 -0.98 -1.77
CA ARG A 24 18.64 -2.29 -2.17
C ARG A 24 18.41 -3.15 -0.94
N VAL A 25 17.20 -3.67 -0.76
CA VAL A 25 16.83 -4.50 0.38
C VAL A 25 16.23 -5.80 -0.14
N THR A 26 16.81 -6.93 0.28
CA THR A 26 16.24 -8.25 0.04
C THR A 26 15.99 -8.91 1.39
N LEU A 27 14.74 -9.28 1.67
CA LEU A 27 14.35 -9.92 2.92
C LEU A 27 13.39 -11.07 2.64
N THR A 28 13.52 -12.12 3.44
CA THR A 28 12.58 -13.24 3.47
C THR A 28 12.12 -13.43 4.91
N ASP A 29 10.87 -13.80 5.13
CA ASP A 29 10.29 -14.02 6.47
C ASP A 29 10.29 -12.73 7.33
N LEU A 30 9.77 -11.65 6.76
CA LEU A 30 9.62 -10.34 7.42
C LEU A 30 8.24 -10.21 8.08
N GLU A 31 8.21 -9.84 9.35
CA GLU A 31 7.02 -9.33 10.02
C GLU A 31 7.23 -7.89 10.47
N VAL A 32 6.29 -7.02 10.13
CA VAL A 32 6.23 -5.66 10.65
C VAL A 32 4.87 -5.43 11.30
N ASP A 33 4.89 -5.20 12.61
CA ASP A 33 3.67 -5.10 13.39
C ASP A 33 3.62 -3.91 14.34
N ARG A 34 2.41 -3.36 14.51
CA ARG A 34 2.11 -2.32 15.50
C ARG A 34 3.06 -1.13 15.40
N THR A 35 3.40 -0.69 14.19
CA THR A 35 4.12 0.57 14.01
C THR A 35 3.21 1.72 14.41
N ARG A 36 3.68 2.54 15.35
CA ARG A 36 2.91 3.62 15.97
C ARG A 36 3.34 4.98 15.43
N ARG A 37 2.49 5.97 15.67
CA ARG A 37 2.81 7.38 15.48
C ARG A 37 3.99 7.80 16.36
N THR A 38 4.59 8.94 16.03
CA THR A 38 5.55 9.60 16.91
C THR A 38 4.83 10.16 18.15
N ASP A 39 5.56 10.38 19.24
CA ASP A 39 4.98 10.82 20.53
C ASP A 39 4.33 12.21 20.45
N ASP A 40 4.74 13.03 19.49
CA ASP A 40 4.13 14.32 19.16
C ASP A 40 2.96 14.20 18.16
N GLU A 41 2.62 12.98 17.77
CA GLU A 41 1.60 12.62 16.79
C GLU A 41 1.82 13.25 15.40
N SER A 42 2.98 13.86 15.14
CA SER A 42 3.21 14.61 13.89
C SER A 42 3.45 13.72 12.69
N ARG A 43 3.82 12.45 12.91
CA ARG A 43 4.20 11.51 11.86
C ARG A 43 3.43 10.19 12.01
N ALA A 44 2.93 9.72 10.87
CA ALA A 44 2.25 8.45 10.71
C ALA A 44 3.10 7.24 11.13
N GLY A 45 2.45 6.13 11.51
CA GLY A 45 3.09 4.89 11.96
C GLY A 45 3.13 3.80 10.89
N ILE A 46 3.87 4.03 9.81
CA ILE A 46 3.79 3.22 8.59
C ILE A 46 4.55 1.90 8.74
N GLY A 47 4.02 0.78 8.25
CA GLY A 47 4.73 -0.50 8.29
C GLY A 47 6.05 -0.47 7.50
N VAL A 48 5.95 -0.37 6.17
CA VAL A 48 7.10 -0.30 5.26
C VAL A 48 7.01 0.95 4.41
N VAL A 49 8.13 1.65 4.27
CA VAL A 49 8.28 2.83 3.41
C VAL A 49 9.39 2.60 2.39
N GLY A 50 9.06 2.76 1.11
CA GLY A 50 10.02 2.86 0.00
C GLY A 50 9.93 4.23 -0.66
N GLY A 51 11.06 4.92 -0.82
CA GLY A 51 11.15 6.23 -1.47
C GLY A 51 12.47 6.45 -2.21
N GLY A 52 12.59 7.59 -2.89
CA GLY A 52 13.85 8.08 -3.42
C GLY A 52 14.58 7.16 -4.41
N GLY A 53 13.87 6.26 -5.11
CA GLY A 53 14.47 5.31 -6.06
C GLY A 53 14.83 3.94 -5.48
N ALA A 54 14.52 3.68 -4.21
CA ALA A 54 14.88 2.44 -3.53
C ALA A 54 14.27 1.18 -4.17
N GLN A 55 15.00 0.06 -4.12
CA GLN A 55 14.57 -1.25 -4.63
C GLN A 55 14.42 -2.24 -3.47
N LEU A 56 13.22 -2.78 -3.27
CA LEU A 56 12.94 -3.77 -2.22
C LEU A 56 12.37 -5.05 -2.86
N GLU A 57 12.94 -6.19 -2.48
CA GLU A 57 12.44 -7.52 -2.83
C GLU A 57 12.16 -8.30 -1.54
N LEU A 58 10.88 -8.52 -1.25
CA LEU A 58 10.43 -9.08 0.02
C LEU A 58 9.62 -10.36 -0.22
N GLU A 59 9.98 -11.46 0.44
CA GLU A 59 9.28 -12.74 0.31
C GLU A 59 8.73 -13.19 1.68
N ARG A 60 7.52 -13.76 1.70
CA ARG A 60 6.86 -14.26 2.92
C ARG A 60 6.76 -13.17 3.98
N VAL A 61 5.98 -12.14 3.67
CA VAL A 61 5.89 -10.91 4.47
C VAL A 61 4.55 -10.83 5.18
N TRP A 62 4.55 -10.41 6.45
CA TRP A 62 3.35 -10.06 7.18
C TRP A 62 3.40 -8.62 7.70
N LEU A 63 2.56 -7.76 7.16
CA LEU A 63 2.39 -6.38 7.62
C LEU A 63 1.04 -6.30 8.33
N HIS A 64 1.02 -6.07 9.65
CA HIS A 64 -0.25 -6.06 10.39
C HIS A 64 -0.33 -5.06 11.52
N GLN A 65 -1.55 -4.56 11.78
CA GLN A 65 -1.83 -3.64 12.89
C GLN A 65 -0.95 -2.37 12.87
N ASN A 66 -0.52 -1.94 11.68
CA ASN A 66 0.22 -0.69 11.51
C ASN A 66 -0.75 0.49 11.40
N VAL A 67 -0.25 1.71 11.58
CA VAL A 67 -1.06 2.94 11.59
C VAL A 67 -0.83 3.71 10.29
N ASP A 68 -1.86 4.39 9.80
CA ASP A 68 -1.87 5.14 8.54
C ASP A 68 -1.75 4.25 7.30
N GLN A 69 -0.60 3.60 7.09
CA GLN A 69 -0.37 2.71 5.95
C GLN A 69 0.42 1.47 6.35
N ALA A 70 0.10 0.30 5.78
CA ALA A 70 0.96 -0.87 5.97
C ALA A 70 2.17 -0.83 5.02
N LEU A 71 1.97 -0.46 3.76
CA LEU A 71 3.04 -0.20 2.79
C LEU A 71 2.80 1.13 2.09
N GLN A 72 3.80 2.00 2.08
CA GLN A 72 3.80 3.27 1.34
C GLN A 72 4.99 3.29 0.38
N VAL A 73 4.72 3.49 -0.91
CA VAL A 73 5.75 3.59 -1.95
C VAL A 73 5.55 4.84 -2.78
N PHE A 74 6.60 5.65 -2.89
CA PHE A 74 6.56 6.91 -3.63
C PHE A 74 7.88 7.21 -4.33
N ASP A 75 7.88 8.27 -5.13
CA ASP A 75 8.94 8.74 -6.02
C ASP A 75 9.21 7.85 -7.25
N PRO A 76 9.56 8.46 -8.40
CA PRO A 76 9.98 7.73 -9.58
C PRO A 76 11.22 6.85 -9.29
N GLY A 77 11.24 5.67 -9.91
CA GLY A 77 12.34 4.72 -9.75
C GLY A 77 12.19 3.80 -8.53
N THR A 78 11.40 4.16 -7.52
CA THR A 78 11.16 3.31 -6.35
C THR A 78 10.30 2.11 -6.70
N LEU A 79 10.72 0.92 -6.26
CA LEU A 79 10.03 -0.32 -6.53
C LEU A 79 10.06 -1.26 -5.33
N VAL A 80 8.87 -1.71 -4.93
CA VAL A 80 8.70 -2.76 -3.92
C VAL A 80 8.04 -3.97 -4.57
N ARG A 81 8.75 -5.10 -4.57
CA ARG A 81 8.22 -6.41 -4.96
C ARG A 81 7.93 -7.22 -3.71
N MET A 82 6.74 -7.80 -3.63
CA MET A 82 6.40 -8.75 -2.58
C MET A 82 5.78 -10.02 -3.13
N SER A 83 6.24 -11.16 -2.65
CA SER A 83 5.62 -12.46 -2.90
C SER A 83 5.19 -13.12 -1.59
N ASP A 84 4.06 -13.82 -1.62
CA ASP A 84 3.54 -14.55 -0.47
C ASP A 84 3.28 -13.61 0.72
N ALA A 85 2.60 -12.50 0.45
CA ALA A 85 2.41 -11.40 1.38
C ALA A 85 1.02 -11.39 2.04
N ARG A 86 0.96 -11.16 3.35
CA ARG A 86 -0.26 -10.86 4.10
C ARG A 86 -0.19 -9.43 4.63
N ILE A 87 -1.15 -8.62 4.25
CA ILE A 87 -1.23 -7.22 4.65
C ILE A 87 -2.61 -7.03 5.25
N GLU A 88 -2.70 -6.72 6.54
CA GLU A 88 -4.02 -6.66 7.20
C GLU A 88 -4.13 -5.67 8.35
N ARG A 89 -5.36 -5.19 8.59
CA ARG A 89 -5.71 -4.37 9.77
C ARG A 89 -4.83 -3.13 9.92
N THR A 90 -4.72 -2.31 8.87
CA THR A 90 -4.14 -0.97 9.03
C THR A 90 -5.16 -0.08 9.73
N GLU A 91 -4.75 0.49 10.86
CA GLU A 91 -5.52 1.45 11.62
C GLU A 91 -5.35 2.86 11.03
N PRO A 92 -6.35 3.74 11.19
CA PRO A 92 -6.25 5.09 10.67
C PRO A 92 -5.11 5.85 11.35
N ALA A 93 -4.47 6.79 10.61
CA ALA A 93 -3.49 7.68 11.20
C ALA A 93 -4.13 8.41 12.39
N GLY A 94 -5.35 8.87 12.22
CA GLY A 94 -6.14 9.55 13.23
C GLY A 94 -6.86 10.73 12.59
N CYS A 95 -7.35 11.63 13.44
CA CYS A 95 -8.13 12.77 12.99
C CYS A 95 -7.23 13.89 12.50
N VAL A 96 -7.60 14.52 11.38
CA VAL A 96 -6.92 15.73 10.89
C VAL A 96 -7.56 17.03 11.43
N ASP A 97 -8.73 16.95 12.06
CA ASP A 97 -9.39 18.08 12.71
C ASP A 97 -9.88 17.72 14.12
N GLU A 98 -10.16 18.76 14.92
CA GLU A 98 -10.63 18.63 16.32
C GLU A 98 -11.96 17.88 16.43
N ASP A 99 -12.74 17.86 15.35
CA ASP A 99 -14.05 17.21 15.27
C ASP A 99 -13.98 15.77 14.72
N CYS A 100 -12.79 15.25 14.38
CA CYS A 100 -12.60 13.94 13.76
C CYS A 100 -13.49 13.68 12.52
N ARG A 101 -13.84 14.73 11.77
CA ARG A 101 -14.74 14.60 10.60
C ARG A 101 -14.04 13.97 9.39
N ALA A 102 -12.72 14.07 9.35
CA ALA A 102 -11.89 13.40 8.37
C ALA A 102 -10.85 12.54 9.08
N VAL A 103 -10.87 11.25 8.75
CA VAL A 103 -9.86 10.28 9.14
C VAL A 103 -8.93 10.11 7.96
N VAL A 104 -7.62 10.32 8.16
CA VAL A 104 -6.60 10.06 7.12
C VAL A 104 -5.93 8.73 7.41
N GLY A 105 -5.62 7.99 6.36
CA GLY A 105 -4.92 6.71 6.46
C GLY A 105 -5.85 5.51 6.57
N GLY A 106 -5.36 4.45 7.19
CA GLY A 106 -6.01 3.14 7.18
C GLY A 106 -5.83 2.41 5.86
N VAL A 107 -4.77 2.70 5.10
CA VAL A 107 -4.51 2.11 3.79
C VAL A 107 -3.67 0.84 3.95
N GLY A 108 -4.02 -0.24 3.24
CA GLY A 108 -3.16 -1.41 3.15
C GLY A 108 -1.89 -1.10 2.37
N VAL A 109 -2.04 -0.88 1.07
CA VAL A 109 -0.95 -0.61 0.14
C VAL A 109 -1.19 0.71 -0.59
N GLY A 110 -0.27 1.66 -0.44
CA GLY A 110 -0.28 2.93 -1.15
C GLY A 110 0.85 3.04 -2.16
N ALA A 111 0.51 3.29 -3.43
CA ALA A 111 1.46 3.60 -4.49
C ALA A 111 1.20 5.02 -5.02
N TYR A 112 2.19 5.88 -4.89
CA TYR A 112 2.06 7.32 -5.12
C TYR A 112 3.22 7.88 -5.94
N ALA A 113 3.06 9.05 -6.54
CA ALA A 113 4.15 9.88 -7.06
C ALA A 113 5.19 9.15 -7.93
N GLY A 114 4.78 8.20 -8.78
CA GLY A 114 5.67 7.40 -9.63
C GLY A 114 6.25 6.14 -8.99
N GLY A 115 5.98 5.89 -7.70
CA GLY A 115 6.33 4.67 -6.99
C GLY A 115 5.57 3.45 -7.53
N ARG A 116 6.25 2.29 -7.57
CA ARG A 116 5.72 1.05 -8.12
C ARG A 116 5.67 -0.07 -7.08
N VAL A 117 4.55 -0.78 -7.02
CA VAL A 117 4.40 -1.98 -6.20
C VAL A 117 4.07 -3.18 -7.09
N GLU A 118 4.75 -4.31 -6.89
CA GLU A 118 4.40 -5.57 -7.53
C GLU A 118 4.09 -6.61 -6.47
N LEU A 119 2.89 -7.19 -6.50
CA LEU A 119 2.44 -8.19 -5.54
C LEU A 119 2.05 -9.48 -6.27
N GLU A 120 2.57 -10.60 -5.78
CA GLU A 120 2.23 -11.95 -6.25
C GLU A 120 1.83 -12.83 -5.06
N ARG A 121 0.76 -13.61 -5.19
CA ARG A 121 0.25 -14.49 -4.10
C ARG A 121 0.06 -13.74 -2.79
N PHE A 122 -0.85 -12.78 -2.78
CA PHE A 122 -1.06 -11.89 -1.65
C PHE A 122 -2.48 -11.98 -1.07
N SER A 123 -2.64 -11.52 0.18
CA SER A 123 -3.93 -11.26 0.81
C SER A 123 -3.89 -9.87 1.47
N ILE A 124 -4.80 -8.98 1.06
CA ILE A 124 -4.94 -7.61 1.57
C ILE A 124 -6.31 -7.49 2.22
N ALA A 125 -6.35 -7.32 3.54
CA ALA A 125 -7.55 -7.57 4.30
C ALA A 125 -7.84 -6.60 5.44
N ARG A 126 -9.12 -6.23 5.60
CA ARG A 126 -9.64 -5.58 6.82
C ARG A 126 -8.90 -4.28 7.18
N HIS A 127 -8.56 -3.47 6.19
CA HIS A 127 -8.00 -2.13 6.41
C HIS A 127 -9.12 -1.13 6.69
N GLU A 128 -8.83 -0.09 7.48
CA GLU A 128 -9.86 0.86 7.92
C GLU A 128 -10.44 1.70 6.78
N SER A 129 -9.68 1.94 5.70
CA SER A 129 -10.17 2.74 4.57
C SER A 129 -10.10 2.00 3.23
N VAL A 130 -8.88 1.72 2.75
CA VAL A 130 -8.63 1.20 1.41
C VAL A 130 -7.65 0.04 1.47
N GLY A 131 -7.94 -1.06 0.78
CA GLY A 131 -7.00 -2.17 0.62
C GLY A 131 -5.77 -1.73 -0.19
N VAL A 132 -5.98 -1.27 -1.41
CA VAL A 132 -4.94 -0.76 -2.32
C VAL A 132 -5.32 0.61 -2.84
N GLN A 133 -4.43 1.60 -2.73
CA GLN A 133 -4.58 2.93 -3.30
C GLN A 133 -3.50 3.22 -4.33
N VAL A 134 -3.92 3.61 -5.52
CA VAL A 134 -3.06 4.06 -6.61
C VAL A 134 -3.41 5.51 -6.91
N ALA A 135 -2.53 6.46 -6.60
CA ALA A 135 -2.85 7.87 -6.77
C ALA A 135 -1.63 8.73 -7.15
N PHE A 136 -1.88 9.99 -7.50
CA PHE A 136 -0.83 10.99 -7.73
C PHE A 136 0.05 11.21 -6.49
N GLY A 137 -0.54 11.26 -5.31
CA GLY A 137 0.17 11.64 -4.09
C GLY A 137 0.62 13.09 -4.11
N ALA A 138 1.21 13.53 -2.99
CA ALA A 138 1.75 14.88 -2.85
C ALA A 138 3.10 14.82 -2.14
N VAL A 139 4.06 15.62 -2.63
CA VAL A 139 5.37 15.84 -2.01
C VAL A 139 5.40 17.30 -1.58
N ASP A 140 5.64 17.55 -0.29
CA ASP A 140 5.65 18.89 0.30
C ASP A 140 4.39 19.73 -0.02
N GLY A 141 3.23 19.08 -0.05
CA GLY A 141 1.94 19.72 -0.34
C GLY A 141 1.68 20.01 -1.82
N VAL A 142 2.58 19.61 -2.72
CA VAL A 142 2.41 19.72 -4.17
C VAL A 142 2.07 18.36 -4.74
N THR A 143 0.93 18.27 -5.42
CA THR A 143 0.51 17.04 -6.12
C THR A 143 1.51 16.67 -7.19
N SER A 144 1.99 15.42 -7.17
CA SER A 144 2.87 14.92 -8.23
C SER A 144 2.11 14.85 -9.56
N PRO A 145 2.72 15.19 -10.70
CA PRO A 145 2.08 15.00 -12.00
C PRO A 145 2.05 13.53 -12.45
N VAL A 146 2.74 12.64 -11.74
CA VAL A 146 2.86 11.21 -12.07
C VAL A 146 2.22 10.38 -10.97
N PRO A 147 1.20 9.55 -11.26
CA PRO A 147 0.63 8.64 -10.28
C PRO A 147 1.55 7.47 -9.98
N GLY A 148 1.35 6.82 -8.84
CA GLY A 148 1.92 5.52 -8.58
C GLY A 148 1.34 4.44 -9.49
N SER A 149 1.89 3.24 -9.41
CA SER A 149 1.43 2.07 -10.17
C SER A 149 1.52 0.80 -9.36
N VAL A 150 0.64 -0.16 -9.66
CA VAL A 150 0.71 -1.51 -9.08
C VAL A 150 0.59 -2.56 -10.16
N ALA A 151 1.24 -3.70 -9.93
CA ALA A 151 1.03 -4.95 -10.66
C ALA A 151 0.58 -6.03 -9.66
N LEU A 152 -0.66 -6.50 -9.77
CA LEU A 152 -1.27 -7.44 -8.83
C LEU A 152 -1.52 -8.79 -9.52
N ARG A 153 -1.02 -9.89 -8.93
CA ARG A 153 -1.18 -11.25 -9.47
C ARG A 153 -1.52 -12.27 -8.39
N ASP A 154 -2.44 -13.18 -8.73
CA ASP A 154 -2.76 -14.39 -7.95
C ASP A 154 -3.08 -14.12 -6.47
N GLY A 155 -3.77 -13.03 -6.18
CA GLY A 155 -4.05 -12.59 -4.81
C GLY A 155 -5.52 -12.36 -4.53
N GLU A 156 -5.78 -11.84 -3.33
CA GLU A 156 -7.11 -11.46 -2.89
C GLU A 156 -7.11 -10.13 -2.13
N ILE A 157 -8.19 -9.37 -2.31
CA ILE A 157 -8.44 -8.11 -1.62
C ILE A 157 -9.81 -8.23 -0.97
N VAL A 158 -9.84 -8.26 0.37
CA VAL A 158 -10.99 -8.79 1.11
C VAL A 158 -11.38 -7.94 2.31
N ASP A 159 -12.68 -7.86 2.57
CA ASP A 159 -13.24 -7.21 3.78
C ASP A 159 -12.76 -5.76 4.02
N ASN A 160 -12.50 -4.98 2.96
CA ASN A 160 -12.14 -3.56 3.06
C ASN A 160 -13.35 -2.68 2.72
N PRO A 161 -13.48 -1.46 3.30
CA PRO A 161 -14.50 -0.52 2.83
C PRO A 161 -14.36 -0.24 1.33
N ILE A 162 -13.13 0.00 0.86
CA ILE A 162 -12.78 0.03 -0.56
C ILE A 162 -11.65 -0.98 -0.80
N GLY A 163 -11.85 -1.94 -1.69
CA GLY A 163 -10.83 -2.91 -2.07
C GLY A 163 -9.66 -2.24 -2.78
N LEU A 164 -9.93 -1.63 -3.95
CA LEU A 164 -8.96 -0.94 -4.78
C LEU A 164 -9.49 0.46 -5.16
N ASN A 165 -8.73 1.51 -4.84
CA ASN A 165 -8.96 2.89 -5.26
C ASN A 165 -7.94 3.30 -6.31
N VAL A 166 -8.39 3.55 -7.54
CA VAL A 166 -7.55 3.93 -8.68
C VAL A 166 -7.81 5.38 -9.05
N GLN A 167 -6.79 6.23 -8.87
CA GLN A 167 -6.80 7.63 -9.32
C GLN A 167 -5.78 7.87 -10.44
N SER A 168 -5.34 6.80 -11.09
CA SER A 168 -4.42 6.83 -12.22
C SER A 168 -5.18 6.48 -13.51
N PRO A 169 -5.16 7.34 -14.54
CA PRO A 169 -5.77 7.01 -15.83
C PRO A 169 -5.00 5.91 -16.59
N ALA A 170 -3.76 5.62 -16.19
CA ALA A 170 -2.89 4.64 -16.83
C ALA A 170 -3.00 3.23 -16.21
N PHE A 171 -3.95 2.99 -15.31
CA PHE A 171 -4.10 1.70 -14.66
C PHE A 171 -4.67 0.65 -15.65
N ASP A 172 -3.92 -0.43 -15.84
CA ASP A 172 -4.36 -1.59 -16.61
C ASP A 172 -5.30 -2.45 -15.76
N TYR A 173 -6.58 -2.51 -16.09
CA TYR A 173 -7.56 -3.30 -15.35
C TYR A 173 -7.52 -4.80 -15.69
N ASP A 174 -6.93 -5.20 -16.83
CA ASP A 174 -6.88 -6.60 -17.25
C ASP A 174 -6.01 -7.44 -16.29
N GLN A 175 -5.05 -6.80 -15.60
CA GLN A 175 -4.25 -7.43 -14.56
C GLN A 175 -5.10 -8.03 -13.42
N LEU A 176 -6.30 -7.49 -13.19
CA LEU A 176 -7.18 -7.92 -12.10
C LEU A 176 -7.85 -9.27 -12.37
N ALA A 177 -7.68 -9.86 -13.56
CA ALA A 177 -8.26 -11.16 -13.90
C ALA A 177 -7.86 -12.31 -12.94
N THR A 178 -6.70 -12.19 -12.27
CA THR A 178 -6.21 -13.18 -11.30
C THR A 178 -6.44 -12.77 -9.84
N VAL A 179 -7.06 -11.61 -9.60
CA VAL A 179 -7.28 -11.05 -8.26
C VAL A 179 -8.71 -11.28 -7.83
N ARG A 180 -8.90 -11.92 -6.67
CA ARG A 180 -10.24 -12.15 -6.11
C ARG A 180 -10.63 -11.02 -5.18
N PHE A 181 -11.76 -10.38 -5.47
CA PHE A 181 -12.37 -9.40 -4.58
C PHE A 181 -13.62 -9.97 -3.94
N HIS A 182 -13.72 -9.93 -2.61
CA HIS A 182 -14.92 -10.37 -1.89
C HIS A 182 -15.00 -9.73 -0.50
N GLY A 183 -16.21 -9.59 0.03
CA GLY A 183 -16.44 -8.99 1.36
C GLY A 183 -16.17 -7.48 1.45
N ASN A 184 -15.59 -6.86 0.42
CA ASN A 184 -15.42 -5.41 0.39
C ASN A 184 -16.77 -4.70 0.23
N ALA A 185 -16.94 -3.53 0.84
CA ALA A 185 -18.14 -2.73 0.59
C ALA A 185 -18.17 -2.20 -0.85
N GLN A 186 -17.00 -1.83 -1.38
CA GLN A 186 -16.78 -1.58 -2.80
C GLN A 186 -15.49 -2.25 -3.27
N ASN A 187 -15.57 -3.12 -4.28
CA ASN A 187 -14.39 -3.83 -4.79
C ASN A 187 -13.38 -2.90 -5.47
N VAL A 188 -13.87 -2.08 -6.40
CA VAL A 188 -13.06 -1.12 -7.15
C VAL A 188 -13.79 0.20 -7.23
N THR A 189 -13.06 1.29 -6.99
CA THR A 189 -13.48 2.65 -7.27
C THR A 189 -12.41 3.33 -8.11
N ALA A 190 -12.82 4.18 -9.04
CA ALA A 190 -11.91 4.92 -9.89
C ALA A 190 -12.40 6.35 -10.09
N THR A 191 -11.49 7.31 -10.17
CA THR A 191 -11.85 8.71 -10.49
C THR A 191 -12.35 8.84 -11.94
N GLU A 192 -11.90 7.95 -12.82
CA GLU A 192 -12.40 7.76 -14.19
C GLU A 192 -12.55 6.26 -14.46
N LEU A 193 -13.78 5.79 -14.68
CA LEU A 193 -14.02 4.42 -15.13
C LEU A 193 -13.94 4.37 -16.67
N PRO A 194 -13.24 3.38 -17.25
CA PRO A 194 -13.29 3.17 -18.69
C PRO A 194 -14.73 2.94 -19.13
N VAL A 195 -15.20 3.70 -20.13
CA VAL A 195 -16.52 3.49 -20.73
C VAL A 195 -16.50 2.15 -21.47
N PRO A 196 -17.40 1.19 -21.16
CA PRO A 196 -17.46 -0.07 -21.88
C PRO A 196 -17.62 0.19 -23.39
N LEU A 197 -16.79 -0.47 -24.21
CA LEU A 197 -17.02 -0.48 -25.65
C LEU A 197 -18.42 -1.08 -25.91
N PRO A 198 -19.21 -0.54 -26.85
CA PRO A 198 -20.49 -1.13 -27.21
C PRO A 198 -20.28 -2.60 -27.56
N ALA A 199 -21.12 -3.49 -27.02
CA ALA A 199 -21.11 -4.88 -27.44
C ALA A 199 -21.29 -4.94 -28.96
N GLU A 200 -20.35 -5.56 -29.66
CA GLU A 200 -20.51 -5.87 -31.08
C GLU A 200 -21.76 -6.75 -31.23
N ARG A 201 -22.70 -6.30 -32.07
CA ARG A 201 -23.94 -7.03 -32.37
C ARG A 201 -23.71 -8.11 -33.42
#